data_AF-A0A7Y0C805-F1
#
_entry.id   AF-A0A7Y0C805-F1
#
_cell.length_a   1.000
_cell.length_b   1.000
_cell.length_c   1.000
_cell.angle_alpha   90.00
_cell.angle_beta   90.00
_cell.angle_gamma   90.00
#
_symmetry.space_group_name_H-M   'P 1'
#
loop_
_entity.id
_entity.type
_entity.pdbx_description
1 polymer ?
#
loop_
_entity_poly.entity_id
_entity_poly.type
_entity_poly.pdbx_seq_one_letter_code
_entity_poly.pdbx_strand_id
1 'polypeptide(L)'
;MITRRHILIASAALGPGLASARPSALSAGNADPYMFAAHRQGSFGSPVASDAGRVYCCDAVTYYSPGYAVHSPRLAFAAVYADKNTTIEHALGNDLPFQGVSIEIAGVRTPLTVDGAPSWTVANGRYVWTDANNLVIPANTTFRIITATNVAAGLLRNSPMRVNPTMALDGVRQGATDQSAYLRGAGTFLASTGTTCMAPQMIVAQGWATAGKPPVPLIIGDSIAAGNNDTQYGVPANGVWGYLARGLTDNGSSTRLPYCNLAIHGVSYSAVAAGTFAIRKQMMADVGYPFTAIISAMGTNAGGAVSAIAGWPPFGAFLKTMGNKPIIQTTMLAKSTAKVANLGWTTLDNQVRIDFAAYNQWIRAKSDANLDHYIDMVGQFESANDSGLWAVPSFATLLAADFVSGSKVLSLKAAPPVHATLVLAAGTANYKNFGVVESVTGAGPYTVQLRNYVTGTAYLAGTSCQEVNTTDGVHPLTRNSETGMAPIIAAKNSGVLRLTSRLT
;
A
#
# COMPACT_ATOMS: atom_id res chain seq x y z
N MET A 1 -22.44 -57.68 -4.42
CA MET A 1 -22.97 -56.31 -4.23
C MET A 1 -22.00 -55.32 -4.83
N ILE A 2 -22.54 -54.34 -5.54
CA ILE A 2 -21.93 -53.59 -6.64
C ILE A 2 -21.09 -52.41 -6.15
N THR A 3 -19.96 -52.24 -6.82
CA THR A 3 -19.01 -51.13 -6.86
C THR A 3 -19.66 -49.77 -7.15
N ARG A 4 -19.19 -48.70 -6.51
CA ARG A 4 -19.34 -47.31 -7.01
C ARG A 4 -17.99 -46.61 -7.04
N ARG A 5 -17.58 -46.27 -8.27
CA ARG A 5 -16.51 -45.33 -8.64
C ARG A 5 -16.95 -43.89 -8.35
N HIS A 6 -16.02 -43.06 -7.87
CA HIS A 6 -15.86 -41.63 -8.21
C HIS A 6 -14.35 -41.36 -8.06
N ILE A 7 -13.57 -41.34 -9.15
CA ILE A 7 -13.13 -40.12 -9.86
C ILE A 7 -12.87 -38.98 -8.89
N LEU A 8 -11.60 -38.78 -8.51
CA LEU A 8 -11.09 -37.44 -8.24
C LEU A 8 -9.79 -37.24 -9.03
N ILE A 9 -9.76 -36.08 -9.65
CA ILE A 9 -8.89 -35.65 -10.73
C ILE A 9 -7.47 -35.42 -10.20
N ALA A 10 -6.51 -35.97 -10.93
CA ALA A 10 -5.09 -35.70 -10.74
C ALA A 10 -4.80 -34.20 -10.95
N SER A 11 -4.33 -33.51 -9.91
CA SER A 11 -3.55 -32.29 -10.07
C SER A 11 -2.10 -32.70 -10.41
N ALA A 12 -1.87 -33.02 -11.68
CA ALA A 12 -0.52 -33.23 -12.19
C ALA A 12 0.13 -31.87 -12.51
N ALA A 13 1.44 -31.80 -12.25
CA ALA A 13 2.41 -30.79 -12.66
C ALA A 13 2.63 -29.55 -11.77
N LEU A 14 3.04 -29.78 -10.52
CA LEU A 14 4.19 -29.05 -9.94
C LEU A 14 5.27 -30.10 -9.69
N GLY A 15 6.33 -30.10 -10.51
CA GLY A 15 7.40 -31.09 -10.44
C GLY A 15 8.14 -31.06 -9.09
N PRO A 16 8.67 -32.21 -8.62
CA PRO A 16 9.57 -32.25 -7.48
C PRO A 16 10.95 -31.76 -7.94
N GLY A 17 11.22 -30.47 -7.78
CA GLY A 17 12.49 -29.89 -8.19
C GLY A 17 12.73 -28.55 -7.52
N LEU A 18 13.68 -28.53 -6.58
CA LEU A 18 14.27 -27.37 -5.92
C LEU A 18 13.35 -26.68 -4.90
N ALA A 19 13.11 -27.36 -3.78
CA ALA A 19 13.16 -26.66 -2.50
C ALA A 19 14.57 -26.06 -2.41
N SER A 20 14.69 -24.73 -2.42
CA SER A 20 15.94 -24.07 -2.02
C SER A 20 16.35 -24.70 -0.69
N ALA A 21 17.57 -25.22 -0.60
CA ALA A 21 18.12 -25.71 0.64
C ALA A 21 17.79 -24.69 1.73
N ARG A 22 17.01 -25.10 2.74
CA ARG A 22 16.73 -24.23 3.89
C ARG A 22 18.10 -23.74 4.38
N PRO A 23 18.35 -22.43 4.46
CA PRO A 23 19.62 -21.94 4.98
C PRO A 23 19.86 -22.63 6.32
N SER A 24 21.06 -23.19 6.52
CA SER A 24 21.48 -23.86 7.76
C SER A 24 21.37 -22.96 9.00
N ALA A 25 21.12 -21.67 8.82
CA ALA A 25 20.77 -20.73 9.87
C ALA A 25 19.36 -20.93 10.47
N LEU A 26 18.44 -21.65 9.81
CA LEU A 26 17.14 -22.03 10.41
C LEU A 26 17.26 -23.23 11.38
N SER A 27 18.34 -24.01 11.28
CA SER A 27 18.66 -25.07 12.25
C SER A 27 19.42 -24.58 13.48
N ALA A 28 19.94 -23.34 13.46
CA ALA A 28 20.66 -22.76 14.58
C ALA A 28 19.75 -21.84 15.42
N GLY A 29 18.89 -22.45 16.23
CA GLY A 29 18.61 -21.96 17.59
C GLY A 29 17.91 -20.61 17.84
N ASN A 30 17.49 -19.84 16.84
CA ASN A 30 16.61 -18.68 17.12
C ASN A 30 15.16 -19.15 17.23
N ALA A 31 14.78 -19.53 18.46
CA ALA A 31 13.42 -19.90 18.85
C ALA A 31 12.43 -18.71 18.83
N ASP A 32 12.90 -17.50 18.53
CA ASP A 32 12.07 -16.31 18.47
C ASP A 32 11.50 -16.09 17.06
N PRO A 33 10.18 -15.93 16.89
CA PRO A 33 9.60 -15.55 15.61
C PRO A 33 10.13 -14.17 15.19
N TYR A 34 10.30 -13.97 13.88
CA TYR A 34 10.63 -12.65 13.34
C TYR A 34 9.50 -11.64 13.64
N MET A 35 9.77 -10.35 13.47
CA MET A 35 8.78 -9.26 13.53
C MET A 35 8.97 -8.31 12.34
N PHE A 36 7.94 -7.55 11.95
CA PHE A 36 8.12 -6.52 10.91
C PHE A 36 8.96 -5.35 11.43
N ALA A 37 9.91 -4.90 10.60
CA ALA A 37 11.00 -4.01 10.99
C ALA A 37 10.85 -2.56 10.51
N ALA A 38 9.77 -2.23 9.80
CA ALA A 38 9.55 -0.89 9.27
C ALA A 38 8.05 -0.54 9.18
N HIS A 39 7.74 0.74 9.36
CA HIS A 39 6.53 1.32 8.80
C HIS A 39 6.82 1.63 7.33
N ARG A 40 6.15 0.93 6.40
CA ARG A 40 6.25 0.99 4.92
C ARG A 40 6.93 -0.25 4.33
N GLN A 41 6.33 -0.81 3.28
CA GLN A 41 6.88 -1.91 2.47
C GLN A 41 6.85 -1.54 0.99
N GLY A 42 7.75 -2.15 0.21
CA GLY A 42 7.68 -2.10 -1.23
C GLY A 42 6.45 -2.85 -1.74
N SER A 43 5.63 -2.20 -2.57
CA SER A 43 4.55 -2.84 -3.31
C SER A 43 5.15 -3.75 -4.39
N PHE A 44 4.48 -4.86 -4.74
CA PHE A 44 4.84 -5.64 -5.92
C PHE A 44 4.25 -4.97 -7.18
N GLY A 45 4.56 -3.69 -7.39
CA GLY A 45 3.97 -2.87 -8.46
C GLY A 45 4.38 -3.30 -9.87
N SER A 46 3.85 -2.58 -10.87
CA SER A 46 4.12 -2.83 -12.30
C SER A 46 5.62 -2.85 -12.59
N PRO A 47 6.13 -3.78 -13.41
CA PRO A 47 7.52 -3.73 -13.82
C PRO A 47 7.78 -2.49 -14.67
N VAL A 48 9.02 -1.99 -14.61
CA VAL A 48 9.50 -0.85 -15.41
C VAL A 48 10.68 -1.33 -16.24
N ALA A 49 10.65 -1.06 -17.54
CA ALA A 49 11.78 -1.32 -18.41
C ALA A 49 12.97 -0.43 -18.02
N SER A 50 14.15 -1.05 -17.96
CA SER A 50 15.42 -0.35 -17.85
C SER A 50 15.70 0.34 -19.20
N ASP A 51 15.94 1.64 -19.19
CA ASP A 51 16.44 2.39 -20.35
C ASP A 51 17.97 2.60 -20.21
N ALA A 52 18.61 3.20 -21.22
CA ALA A 52 20.06 3.44 -21.20
C ALA A 52 20.51 4.28 -19.97
N GLY A 53 19.65 5.16 -19.44
CA GLY A 53 19.90 5.95 -18.24
C GLY A 53 19.60 5.21 -16.92
N ARG A 54 19.06 3.99 -16.99
CA ARG A 54 18.64 3.17 -15.84
C ARG A 54 19.35 1.83 -15.74
N VAL A 55 20.32 1.58 -16.62
CA VAL A 55 21.13 0.35 -16.57
C VAL A 55 21.82 0.24 -15.23
N TYR A 56 22.45 1.33 -14.80
CA TYR A 56 23.15 1.42 -13.54
C TYR A 56 22.42 2.36 -12.57
N CYS A 57 21.85 1.84 -11.49
CA CYS A 57 21.08 2.63 -10.54
C CYS A 57 21.41 2.28 -9.08
N CYS A 58 21.56 3.33 -8.28
CA CYS A 58 21.43 3.28 -6.84
C CYS A 58 20.13 3.94 -6.41
N ASP A 59 19.29 3.20 -5.71
CA ASP A 59 18.03 3.66 -5.16
C ASP A 59 18.13 3.69 -3.63
N ALA A 60 17.83 4.83 -3.01
CA ALA A 60 17.90 4.99 -1.55
C ALA A 60 16.56 5.45 -1.00
N VAL A 61 15.87 4.54 -0.30
CA VAL A 61 14.50 4.71 0.20
C VAL A 61 14.50 4.85 1.72
N THR A 62 13.77 5.84 2.23
CA THR A 62 13.66 6.13 3.67
C THR A 62 12.52 5.32 4.29
N TYR A 63 12.81 4.76 5.46
CA TYR A 63 11.91 3.99 6.32
C TYR A 63 11.96 4.54 7.75
N TYR A 64 10.95 4.17 8.54
CA TYR A 64 10.82 4.54 9.93
C TYR A 64 10.79 3.28 10.79
N SER A 65 11.64 3.21 11.81
CA SER A 65 11.58 2.14 12.80
C SER A 65 10.38 2.35 13.74
N PRO A 66 9.82 1.27 14.29
CA PRO A 66 8.71 1.33 15.23
C PRO A 66 9.11 1.88 16.59
N GLY A 67 8.15 1.92 17.52
CA GLY A 67 8.35 2.36 18.91
C GLY A 67 9.30 1.49 19.74
N TYR A 68 10.05 0.57 19.12
CA TYR A 68 11.01 -0.34 19.71
C TYR A 68 12.22 -0.51 18.78
N ALA A 69 13.35 -0.93 19.35
CA ALA A 69 14.56 -1.18 18.57
C ALA A 69 14.40 -2.43 17.69
N VAL A 70 14.93 -2.35 16.48
CA VAL A 70 14.89 -3.43 15.48
C VAL A 70 16.24 -4.12 15.46
N HIS A 71 16.26 -5.40 15.79
CA HIS A 71 17.49 -6.20 15.85
C HIS A 71 17.60 -7.12 14.64
N SER A 72 18.78 -7.19 14.05
CA SER A 72 19.10 -8.14 12.97
C SER A 72 18.13 -8.08 11.78
N PRO A 73 17.89 -6.89 11.19
CA PRO A 73 16.92 -6.73 10.11
C PRO A 73 17.29 -7.55 8.87
N ARG A 74 16.34 -8.31 8.32
CA ARG A 74 16.47 -9.03 7.04
C ARG A 74 15.55 -8.44 5.99
N LEU A 75 16.05 -8.37 4.76
CA LEU A 75 15.36 -7.77 3.63
C LEU A 75 15.02 -8.85 2.61
N ALA A 76 13.77 -8.88 2.14
CA ALA A 76 13.39 -9.75 1.03
C ALA A 76 13.39 -8.97 -0.29
N PHE A 77 14.02 -9.57 -1.30
CA PHE A 77 14.01 -9.10 -2.67
C PHE A 77 13.42 -10.16 -3.60
N ALA A 78 12.49 -9.77 -4.46
CA ALA A 78 11.83 -10.67 -5.39
C ALA A 78 11.95 -10.22 -6.85
N ALA A 79 11.98 -11.17 -7.78
CA ALA A 79 11.86 -10.98 -9.23
C ALA A 79 10.46 -11.42 -9.70
N VAL A 80 9.45 -10.86 -9.04
CA VAL A 80 8.02 -11.09 -9.30
C VAL A 80 7.27 -9.78 -9.21
N TYR A 81 6.17 -9.66 -9.93
CA TYR A 81 5.28 -8.50 -9.89
C TYR A 81 3.81 -8.91 -9.79
N ALA A 82 2.98 -7.98 -9.34
CA ALA A 82 1.53 -8.09 -9.34
C ALA A 82 0.98 -6.71 -9.73
N ASP A 83 0.86 -6.46 -11.03
CA ASP A 83 0.44 -5.18 -11.59
C ASP A 83 -1.07 -4.92 -11.36
N LYS A 84 -1.48 -3.66 -11.48
CA LYS A 84 -2.89 -3.22 -11.48
C LYS A 84 -3.79 -3.91 -12.49
N ASN A 85 -3.19 -4.47 -13.55
CA ASN A 85 -3.90 -5.15 -14.63
C ASN A 85 -3.92 -6.68 -14.46
N THR A 86 -3.26 -7.22 -13.42
CA THR A 86 -3.12 -8.66 -13.20
C THR A 86 -3.69 -9.03 -11.85
N THR A 87 -4.47 -10.11 -11.81
CA THR A 87 -5.06 -10.62 -10.57
C THR A 87 -4.23 -11.71 -9.92
N ILE A 88 -3.04 -12.04 -10.45
CA ILE A 88 -2.13 -13.07 -9.95
C ILE A 88 -0.68 -12.54 -9.86
N GLU A 89 0.17 -13.22 -9.10
CA GLU A 89 1.62 -12.99 -9.11
C GLU A 89 2.26 -13.55 -10.38
N HIS A 90 3.09 -12.73 -11.03
CA HIS A 90 3.82 -13.09 -12.23
C HIS A 90 5.33 -13.04 -12.01
N ALA A 91 6.05 -13.91 -12.70
CA ALA A 91 7.50 -13.79 -12.84
C ALA A 91 7.83 -12.49 -13.57
N LEU A 92 8.89 -11.78 -13.17
CA LEU A 92 9.31 -10.50 -13.73
C LEU A 92 9.52 -10.52 -15.25
N GLY A 93 9.92 -11.66 -15.80
CA GLY A 93 10.26 -11.84 -17.22
C GLY A 93 11.77 -11.93 -17.48
N ASN A 94 12.59 -11.63 -16.48
CA ASN A 94 14.04 -11.80 -16.48
C ASN A 94 14.55 -11.96 -15.04
N ASP A 95 15.78 -12.45 -14.93
CA ASP A 95 16.52 -12.43 -13.66
C ASP A 95 16.83 -10.99 -13.26
N LEU A 96 16.86 -10.73 -11.95
CA LEU A 96 17.09 -9.40 -11.40
C LEU A 96 18.45 -9.35 -10.69
N PRO A 97 19.50 -8.81 -11.34
CA PRO A 97 20.83 -8.68 -10.76
C PRO A 97 20.96 -7.49 -9.79
N PHE A 98 21.55 -7.74 -8.63
CA PHE A 98 21.89 -6.77 -7.60
C PHE A 98 23.40 -6.69 -7.43
N GLN A 99 23.93 -5.47 -7.45
CA GLN A 99 25.33 -5.22 -7.08
C GLN A 99 25.51 -5.19 -5.56
N GLY A 100 24.42 -4.94 -4.82
CA GLY A 100 24.37 -5.09 -3.37
C GLY A 100 23.28 -4.23 -2.74
N VAL A 101 23.22 -4.30 -1.41
CA VAL A 101 22.28 -3.52 -0.59
C VAL A 101 22.94 -3.11 0.72
N SER A 102 22.61 -1.92 1.22
CA SER A 102 23.07 -1.43 2.51
C SER A 102 21.92 -0.82 3.31
N ILE A 103 22.01 -0.87 4.64
CA ILE A 103 21.18 -0.08 5.55
C ILE A 103 22.00 1.12 6.03
N GLU A 104 21.45 2.33 5.91
CA GLU A 104 22.05 3.57 6.39
C GLU A 104 21.32 4.06 7.66
N ILE A 105 22.07 4.26 8.75
CA ILE A 105 21.58 4.83 10.01
C ILE A 105 22.52 5.96 10.41
N ALA A 106 21.98 7.17 10.59
CA ALA A 106 22.77 8.35 10.97
C ALA A 106 24.02 8.56 10.07
N GLY A 107 23.92 8.27 8.77
CA GLY A 107 25.01 8.40 7.79
C GLY A 107 25.97 7.21 7.71
N VAL A 108 25.89 6.25 8.64
CA VAL A 108 26.71 5.02 8.59
C VAL A 108 26.00 3.98 7.73
N ARG A 109 26.69 3.49 6.69
CA ARG A 109 26.16 2.46 5.76
C ARG A 109 26.73 1.10 6.10
N THR A 110 25.84 0.15 6.38
CA THR A 110 26.18 -1.26 6.65
C THR A 110 25.73 -2.12 5.48
N PRO A 111 26.65 -2.67 4.67
CA PRO A 111 26.32 -3.59 3.59
C PRO A 111 25.73 -4.90 4.12
N LEU A 112 24.79 -5.48 3.38
CA LEU A 112 24.24 -6.80 3.64
C LEU A 112 24.63 -7.77 2.53
N THR A 113 24.59 -9.06 2.86
CA THR A 113 24.92 -10.15 1.95
C THR A 113 23.72 -11.07 1.73
N VAL A 114 23.79 -11.89 0.68
CA VAL A 114 22.91 -13.05 0.45
C VAL A 114 23.84 -14.24 0.22
N ASP A 115 23.71 -15.28 1.05
CA ASP A 115 24.59 -16.45 1.04
C ASP A 115 26.08 -16.07 1.12
N GLY A 116 26.39 -15.03 1.91
CA GLY A 116 27.75 -14.49 2.09
C GLY A 116 28.26 -13.63 0.92
N ALA A 117 27.51 -13.51 -0.18
CA ALA A 117 27.91 -12.72 -1.33
C ALA A 117 27.39 -11.27 -1.27
N PRO A 118 28.23 -10.25 -1.58
CA PRO A 118 27.79 -8.84 -1.62
C PRO A 118 26.94 -8.52 -2.86
N SER A 119 27.17 -9.22 -3.97
CA SER A 119 26.41 -9.12 -5.21
C SER A 119 25.74 -10.46 -5.50
N TRP A 120 24.51 -10.41 -5.99
CA TRP A 120 23.66 -11.60 -6.14
C TRP A 120 22.59 -11.36 -7.19
N THR A 121 21.92 -12.42 -7.63
CA THR A 121 20.85 -12.34 -8.61
C THR A 121 19.61 -13.05 -8.08
N VAL A 122 18.45 -12.42 -8.23
CA VAL A 122 17.18 -13.09 -7.98
C VAL A 122 16.72 -13.72 -9.29
N ALA A 123 16.64 -15.05 -9.30
CA ALA A 123 16.09 -15.77 -10.44
C ALA A 123 14.64 -15.35 -10.72
N ASN A 124 14.28 -15.28 -11.99
CA ASN A 124 12.95 -14.91 -12.45
C ASN A 124 11.87 -15.76 -11.75
N GLY A 125 10.83 -15.13 -11.20
CA GLY A 125 9.77 -15.85 -10.47
C GLY A 125 10.13 -16.26 -9.04
N ARG A 126 11.30 -15.85 -8.53
CA ARG A 126 11.79 -16.23 -7.19
C ARG A 126 11.99 -15.00 -6.30
N TYR A 127 12.36 -15.26 -5.06
CA TYR A 127 12.78 -14.28 -4.08
C TYR A 127 13.99 -14.79 -3.30
N VAL A 128 14.70 -13.87 -2.65
CA VAL A 128 15.80 -14.15 -1.74
C VAL A 128 15.65 -13.28 -0.49
N TRP A 129 16.23 -13.74 0.61
CA TRP A 129 16.37 -12.96 1.83
C TRP A 129 17.85 -12.64 2.05
N THR A 130 18.15 -11.43 2.50
CA THR A 130 19.49 -11.14 3.02
C THR A 130 19.81 -12.03 4.21
N ASP A 131 21.10 -12.25 4.43
CA ASP A 131 21.61 -13.00 5.56
C ASP A 131 21.24 -12.32 6.89
N ALA A 132 21.26 -13.11 7.96
CA ALA A 132 21.19 -12.55 9.31
C ALA A 132 22.41 -11.64 9.54
N ASN A 133 22.19 -10.56 10.30
CA ASN A 133 23.23 -9.59 10.64
C ASN A 133 23.02 -9.12 12.08
N ASN A 134 23.98 -8.39 12.64
CA ASN A 134 23.92 -7.91 14.02
C ASN A 134 23.57 -6.41 14.11
N LEU A 135 22.98 -5.84 13.04
CA LEU A 135 22.62 -4.42 13.02
C LEU A 135 21.47 -4.15 14.00
N VAL A 136 21.56 -3.03 14.72
CA VAL A 136 20.49 -2.54 15.58
C VAL A 136 20.02 -1.19 15.05
N ILE A 137 18.75 -1.08 14.69
CA ILE A 137 18.11 0.19 14.36
C ILE A 137 17.41 0.69 15.62
N PRO A 138 17.76 1.87 16.16
CA PRO A 138 17.10 2.42 17.34
C PRO A 138 15.59 2.63 17.10
N ALA A 139 14.81 2.65 18.18
CA ALA A 139 13.37 2.94 18.13
C ALA A 139 13.11 4.35 17.56
N ASN A 140 11.93 4.55 16.94
CA ASN A 140 11.43 5.84 16.45
C ASN A 140 12.44 6.64 15.59
N THR A 141 13.28 5.94 14.83
CA THR A 141 14.38 6.52 14.06
C THR A 141 14.15 6.34 12.57
N THR A 142 14.62 7.29 11.78
CA THR A 142 14.67 7.17 10.31
C THR A 142 15.91 6.41 9.89
N PHE A 143 15.75 5.47 8.98
CA PHE A 143 16.87 4.77 8.33
C PHE A 143 16.62 4.66 6.83
N ARG A 144 17.67 4.45 6.05
CA ARG A 144 17.53 4.25 4.59
C ARG A 144 17.97 2.86 4.18
N ILE A 145 17.31 2.33 3.17
CA ILE A 145 17.77 1.14 2.45
C ILE A 145 18.27 1.61 1.11
N ILE A 146 19.53 1.31 0.83
CA ILE A 146 20.21 1.67 -0.40
C ILE A 146 20.39 0.40 -1.22
N THR A 147 19.80 0.35 -2.40
CA THR A 147 19.82 -0.80 -3.30
C THR A 147 20.55 -0.43 -4.58
N ALA A 148 21.56 -1.22 -4.96
CA ALA A 148 22.32 -1.06 -6.18
C ALA A 148 22.02 -2.20 -7.16
N THR A 149 21.68 -1.88 -8.41
CA THR A 149 21.39 -2.87 -9.45
C THR A 149 22.02 -2.50 -10.79
N ASN A 150 22.40 -3.53 -11.55
CA ASN A 150 22.88 -3.41 -12.92
C ASN A 150 21.97 -4.20 -13.87
N VAL A 151 20.94 -3.55 -14.42
CA VAL A 151 19.91 -4.21 -15.23
C VAL A 151 19.99 -3.70 -16.65
N ALA A 152 20.41 -4.55 -17.59
CA ALA A 152 20.59 -4.19 -18.99
C ALA A 152 19.36 -3.49 -19.60
N ALA A 153 19.60 -2.58 -20.54
CA ALA A 153 18.54 -1.85 -21.23
C ALA A 153 17.56 -2.82 -21.91
N GLY A 154 16.26 -2.56 -21.80
CA GLY A 154 15.18 -3.41 -22.28
C GLY A 154 14.71 -4.47 -21.27
N LEU A 155 15.52 -4.81 -20.26
CA LEU A 155 15.09 -5.75 -19.21
C LEU A 155 14.20 -5.07 -18.18
N LEU A 156 13.33 -5.85 -17.55
CA LEU A 156 12.37 -5.38 -16.56
C LEU A 156 13.00 -5.33 -15.18
N ARG A 157 12.57 -4.32 -14.42
CA ARG A 157 12.86 -4.13 -13.01
C ARG A 157 11.55 -4.06 -12.26
N ASN A 158 11.52 -4.58 -11.04
CA ASN A 158 10.41 -4.27 -10.16
C ASN A 158 10.33 -2.75 -9.94
N SER A 159 9.10 -2.25 -9.75
CA SER A 159 8.82 -0.87 -9.33
C SER A 159 8.30 -0.90 -7.89
N PRO A 160 9.16 -1.15 -6.88
CA PRO A 160 8.64 -1.43 -5.56
C PRO A 160 7.92 -0.23 -4.97
N MET A 161 8.36 1.00 -5.25
CA MET A 161 7.75 2.19 -4.67
C MET A 161 7.80 3.40 -5.62
N ARG A 162 6.63 4.00 -5.89
CA ARG A 162 6.57 5.39 -6.34
C ARG A 162 6.73 6.27 -5.11
N VAL A 163 7.87 6.94 -4.98
CA VAL A 163 8.09 7.89 -3.89
C VAL A 163 7.86 9.31 -4.42
N ASN A 164 7.08 10.11 -3.69
CA ASN A 164 6.79 11.48 -4.09
C ASN A 164 8.03 12.36 -3.83
N PRO A 165 8.51 13.12 -4.83
CA PRO A 165 9.68 13.99 -4.67
C PRO A 165 9.49 15.27 -3.84
N THR A 166 8.26 15.69 -3.54
CA THR A 166 8.05 17.06 -3.02
C THR A 166 8.02 17.19 -1.51
N MET A 167 7.89 16.10 -0.73
CA MET A 167 7.81 16.20 0.73
C MET A 167 8.74 15.17 1.37
N ALA A 168 9.95 15.63 1.69
CA ALA A 168 11.10 14.86 2.20
C ALA A 168 11.70 13.87 1.18
N LEU A 169 13.02 13.71 1.24
CA LEU A 169 13.87 12.89 0.36
C LEU A 169 13.64 11.37 0.56
N ASP A 170 12.38 10.93 0.61
CA ASP A 170 11.95 9.59 1.01
C ASP A 170 12.35 8.48 0.03
N GLY A 171 12.85 8.86 -1.13
CA GLY A 171 13.33 7.99 -2.20
C GLY A 171 14.16 8.83 -3.17
N VAL A 172 15.45 8.51 -3.29
CA VAL A 172 16.35 9.17 -4.23
C VAL A 172 16.97 8.13 -5.12
N ARG A 173 17.01 8.40 -6.42
CA ARG A 173 17.68 7.58 -7.42
C ARG A 173 18.86 8.33 -7.99
N GLN A 174 19.99 7.64 -8.08
CA GLN A 174 21.18 8.14 -8.75
C GLN A 174 21.60 7.16 -9.85
N GLY A 175 21.78 7.68 -11.06
CA GLY A 175 22.51 6.97 -12.11
C GLY A 175 24.01 7.09 -11.81
N ALA A 176 24.71 5.95 -11.70
CA ALA A 176 26.14 5.93 -11.40
C ALA A 176 26.80 4.67 -11.97
N THR A 177 27.92 4.83 -12.67
CA THR A 177 28.73 3.72 -13.21
C THR A 177 29.44 2.91 -12.11
N ASP A 178 29.81 3.52 -10.98
CA ASP A 178 30.26 2.81 -9.77
C ASP A 178 29.24 2.94 -8.64
N GLN A 179 28.35 1.96 -8.54
CA GLN A 179 27.31 1.90 -7.52
C GLN A 179 27.83 1.39 -6.17
N SER A 180 28.98 0.71 -6.18
CA SER A 180 29.54 0.09 -4.98
C SER A 180 30.08 1.14 -3.99
N ALA A 181 30.48 2.31 -4.50
CA ALA A 181 30.83 3.48 -3.71
C ALA A 181 29.65 4.02 -2.89
N TYR A 182 28.43 3.99 -3.45
CA TYR A 182 27.21 4.42 -2.75
C TYR A 182 26.85 3.46 -1.63
N LEU A 183 27.07 2.16 -1.79
CA LEU A 183 26.81 1.18 -0.72
C LEU A 183 27.74 1.35 0.49
N ARG A 184 28.91 1.97 0.31
CA ARG A 184 29.98 2.10 1.32
C ARG A 184 30.22 3.52 1.87
N GLY A 185 29.44 4.50 1.43
CA GLY A 185 29.48 5.86 1.99
C GLY A 185 30.25 6.90 1.17
N ALA A 186 30.86 6.51 0.05
CA ALA A 186 31.67 7.41 -0.78
C ALA A 186 30.85 8.23 -1.81
N GLY A 187 29.55 7.95 -1.95
CA GLY A 187 28.65 8.65 -2.89
C GLY A 187 27.57 9.48 -2.20
N THR A 188 27.31 10.67 -2.74
CA THR A 188 26.22 11.57 -2.31
C THR A 188 25.01 11.42 -3.23
N PHE A 189 23.83 11.21 -2.64
CA PHE A 189 22.58 11.23 -3.39
C PHE A 189 22.16 12.68 -3.65
N LEU A 190 22.15 13.10 -4.92
CA LEU A 190 21.56 14.37 -5.33
C LEU A 190 20.04 14.21 -5.37
N ALA A 191 19.29 15.22 -4.90
CA ALA A 191 17.83 15.15 -4.88
C ALA A 191 17.27 14.90 -6.29
N SER A 192 16.67 13.74 -6.54
CA SER A 192 16.02 13.42 -7.81
C SER A 192 14.52 13.66 -7.71
N THR A 193 13.98 14.51 -8.59
CA THR A 193 12.53 14.76 -8.64
C THR A 193 11.84 13.69 -9.51
N GLY A 194 10.92 12.90 -8.92
CA GLY A 194 9.92 12.11 -9.65
C GLY A 194 10.28 10.65 -9.93
N THR A 195 11.14 10.03 -9.11
CA THR A 195 11.70 8.70 -9.40
C THR A 195 11.01 7.57 -8.67
N THR A 196 10.54 6.56 -9.44
CA THR A 196 10.34 5.20 -8.92
C THR A 196 11.65 4.70 -8.33
N CYS A 197 11.66 4.15 -7.12
CA CYS A 197 12.87 3.62 -6.48
C CYS A 197 12.71 2.13 -6.20
N MET A 198 13.79 1.36 -6.31
CA MET A 198 13.86 -0.01 -5.82
C MET A 198 13.97 -0.06 -4.30
N ALA A 199 13.15 -0.92 -3.71
CA ALA A 199 13.03 -1.16 -2.28
C ALA A 199 12.74 -2.65 -2.05
N PRO A 200 13.11 -3.21 -0.90
CA PRO A 200 12.73 -4.57 -0.55
C PRO A 200 11.21 -4.73 -0.46
N GLN A 201 10.72 -5.89 -0.87
CA GLN A 201 9.31 -6.26 -0.75
C GLN A 201 8.90 -6.49 0.71
N MET A 202 9.85 -6.92 1.56
CA MET A 202 9.59 -7.17 2.98
C MET A 202 10.82 -6.86 3.82
N ILE A 203 10.60 -6.34 5.04
CA ILE A 203 11.64 -6.08 6.03
C ILE A 203 11.18 -6.72 7.34
N VAL A 204 11.94 -7.70 7.83
CA VAL A 204 11.70 -8.36 9.11
C VAL A 204 12.90 -8.20 10.03
N ALA A 205 12.76 -8.51 11.31
CA ALA A 205 13.81 -8.45 12.32
C ALA A 205 13.62 -9.54 13.37
N GLN A 206 14.69 -9.85 14.10
CA GLN A 206 14.66 -10.80 15.20
C GLN A 206 14.16 -10.11 16.49
N GLY A 207 13.69 -10.90 17.45
CA GLY A 207 13.49 -10.42 18.83
C GLY A 207 12.05 -10.13 19.23
N TRP A 208 11.15 -11.10 19.07
CA TRP A 208 9.78 -11.03 19.58
C TRP A 208 9.75 -11.07 21.14
N ALA A 209 10.15 -9.99 21.80
CA ALA A 209 10.22 -9.92 23.27
C ALA A 209 8.87 -10.21 23.94
N THR A 210 8.79 -11.29 24.72
CA THR A 210 7.58 -12.07 24.98
C THR A 210 6.45 -11.35 25.75
N ALA A 211 6.71 -10.21 26.39
CA ALA A 211 5.74 -9.46 27.18
C ALA A 211 5.58 -8.01 26.68
N GLY A 212 4.33 -7.55 26.48
CA GLY A 212 4.00 -6.14 26.19
C GLY A 212 4.09 -5.70 24.72
N LYS A 213 4.01 -6.63 23.75
CA LYS A 213 4.27 -6.36 22.32
C LYS A 213 3.26 -5.40 21.68
N PRO A 214 3.72 -4.44 20.86
CA PRO A 214 2.84 -3.71 19.97
C PRO A 214 2.31 -4.63 18.86
N PRO A 215 1.04 -4.48 18.46
CA PRO A 215 0.44 -5.30 17.41
C PRO A 215 1.08 -5.01 16.05
N VAL A 216 1.20 -6.07 15.24
CA VAL A 216 1.83 -6.03 13.92
C VAL A 216 0.88 -6.66 12.91
N PRO A 217 -0.06 -5.89 12.33
CA PRO A 217 -1.02 -6.43 11.39
C PRO A 217 -0.42 -6.71 10.01
N LEU A 218 -0.87 -7.80 9.39
CA LEU A 218 -0.73 -8.07 7.97
C LEU A 218 -1.98 -7.55 7.25
N ILE A 219 -1.84 -6.69 6.25
CA ILE A 219 -2.90 -6.26 5.35
C ILE A 219 -2.91 -7.16 4.12
N ILE A 220 -4.00 -7.88 3.92
CA ILE A 220 -4.34 -8.57 2.66
C ILE A 220 -5.53 -7.84 2.06
N GLY A 221 -5.49 -7.58 0.75
CA GLY A 221 -6.59 -6.85 0.14
C GLY A 221 -6.48 -6.68 -1.36
N ASP A 222 -7.41 -5.89 -1.88
CA ASP A 222 -7.41 -5.44 -3.27
C ASP A 222 -6.76 -4.05 -3.45
N SER A 223 -7.04 -3.37 -4.56
CA SER A 223 -6.51 -2.05 -4.85
C SER A 223 -6.94 -0.98 -3.83
N ILE A 224 -8.04 -1.17 -3.09
CA ILE A 224 -8.45 -0.29 -2.00
C ILE A 224 -7.47 -0.41 -0.83
N ALA A 225 -7.12 -1.64 -0.45
CA ALA A 225 -6.17 -1.91 0.63
C ALA A 225 -4.74 -1.46 0.26
N ALA A 226 -4.39 -1.52 -1.03
CA ALA A 226 -3.14 -0.99 -1.55
C ALA A 226 -3.06 0.55 -1.54
N GLY A 227 -4.19 1.25 -1.30
CA GLY A 227 -4.26 2.71 -1.33
C GLY A 227 -4.27 3.29 -2.75
N ASN A 228 -4.78 2.54 -3.74
CA ASN A 228 -4.88 3.02 -5.11
C ASN A 228 -5.80 4.26 -5.18
N ASN A 229 -5.50 5.19 -6.10
CA ASN A 229 -6.10 6.53 -6.21
C ASN A 229 -5.93 7.47 -5.01
N ASP A 230 -5.22 7.06 -3.96
CA ASP A 230 -4.62 8.05 -3.08
C ASP A 230 -3.67 8.89 -3.95
N THR A 231 -3.92 10.19 -4.03
CA THR A 231 -3.17 11.04 -4.95
C THR A 231 -1.73 11.10 -4.50
N GLN A 232 -0.78 10.95 -5.42
CA GLN A 232 0.65 10.99 -5.14
C GLN A 232 1.10 12.21 -4.34
N TYR A 233 0.31 13.29 -4.38
CA TYR A 233 0.63 14.59 -3.81
C TYR A 233 -0.14 14.95 -2.54
N GLY A 234 -1.17 14.18 -2.15
CA GLY A 234 -1.82 14.30 -0.84
C GLY A 234 -1.28 13.31 0.20
N VAL A 235 -0.27 12.52 -0.17
CA VAL A 235 0.39 11.60 0.75
C VAL A 235 1.12 12.41 1.82
N PRO A 236 0.91 12.14 3.12
CA PRO A 236 1.66 12.79 4.18
C PRO A 236 3.17 12.61 3.97
N ALA A 237 3.98 13.48 4.58
CA ALA A 237 5.44 13.51 4.38
C ALA A 237 6.17 12.19 4.73
N ASN A 238 5.47 11.20 5.29
CA ASN A 238 5.98 9.86 5.53
C ASN A 238 5.71 8.86 4.39
N GLY A 239 5.09 9.30 3.29
CA GLY A 239 4.91 8.50 2.08
C GLY A 239 3.95 7.31 2.22
N VAL A 240 2.97 7.40 3.14
CA VAL A 240 2.01 6.32 3.46
C VAL A 240 0.68 6.47 2.72
N TRP A 241 0.31 5.45 1.96
CA TRP A 241 -0.84 5.47 1.05
C TRP A 241 -2.02 4.68 1.61
N GLY A 242 -3.23 5.22 1.44
CA GLY A 242 -4.47 4.55 1.83
C GLY A 242 -4.79 4.64 3.34
N TYR A 243 -6.08 4.56 3.66
CA TYR A 243 -6.59 4.77 5.01
C TYR A 243 -6.09 3.74 6.04
N LEU A 244 -5.93 2.48 5.65
CA LEU A 244 -5.42 1.41 6.53
C LEU A 244 -4.01 1.75 7.02
N ALA A 245 -3.12 2.00 6.08
CA ALA A 245 -1.74 2.29 6.36
C ALA A 245 -1.58 3.62 7.11
N ARG A 246 -2.36 4.65 6.73
CA ARG A 246 -2.39 5.94 7.45
C ARG A 246 -2.83 5.77 8.90
N GLY A 247 -3.91 5.05 9.18
CA GLY A 247 -4.37 4.81 10.56
C GLY A 247 -3.40 4.00 11.42
N LEU A 248 -2.66 3.06 10.81
CA LEU A 248 -1.61 2.30 11.49
C LEU A 248 -0.35 3.15 11.75
N THR A 249 -0.06 4.14 10.91
CA THR A 249 1.10 5.05 11.04
C THR A 249 0.81 6.36 11.75
N ASP A 250 -0.47 6.67 12.02
CA ASP A 250 -0.84 7.84 12.81
C ASP A 250 -0.19 7.77 14.19
N ASN A 251 0.41 8.89 14.60
CA ASN A 251 1.05 9.07 15.90
C ASN A 251 0.44 10.23 16.70
N GLY A 252 -0.61 10.89 16.18
CA GLY A 252 -1.21 12.04 16.85
C GLY A 252 -1.97 11.66 18.14
N SER A 253 -2.48 10.43 18.20
CA SER A 253 -3.32 9.95 19.30
C SER A 253 -2.81 8.68 19.99
N SER A 254 -1.79 8.02 19.44
CA SER A 254 -1.43 6.64 19.79
C SER A 254 -0.16 6.17 19.06
N THR A 255 0.58 5.19 19.61
CA THR A 255 1.84 4.69 19.01
C THR A 255 1.65 4.18 17.57
N ARG A 256 2.63 4.43 16.69
CA ARG A 256 2.65 3.83 15.34
C ARG A 256 2.76 2.30 15.43
N LEU A 257 2.01 1.60 14.58
CA LEU A 257 2.10 0.14 14.43
C LEU A 257 2.87 -0.25 13.16
N PRO A 258 3.90 -1.09 13.25
CA PRO A 258 4.51 -1.67 12.07
C PRO A 258 3.51 -2.61 11.41
N TYR A 259 3.51 -2.67 10.08
CA TYR A 259 2.57 -3.50 9.34
C TYR A 259 3.18 -3.97 8.02
N CYS A 260 2.58 -5.01 7.48
CA CYS A 260 2.90 -5.56 6.18
C CYS A 260 1.71 -5.33 5.26
N ASN A 261 1.90 -4.77 4.06
CA ASN A 261 0.80 -4.63 3.10
C ASN A 261 1.10 -5.43 1.85
N LEU A 262 0.37 -6.53 1.70
CA LEU A 262 0.55 -7.45 0.60
C LEU A 262 -0.53 -7.35 -0.45
N ALA A 263 -1.43 -6.37 -0.37
CA ALA A 263 -2.56 -6.21 -1.27
C ALA A 263 -2.18 -6.29 -2.77
N ILE A 264 -3.09 -6.86 -3.56
CA ILE A 264 -2.95 -7.03 -5.02
C ILE A 264 -4.13 -6.36 -5.69
N HIS A 265 -3.85 -5.44 -6.60
CA HIS A 265 -4.89 -4.70 -7.30
C HIS A 265 -5.81 -5.63 -8.10
N GLY A 266 -7.11 -5.36 -8.11
CA GLY A 266 -8.09 -6.12 -8.89
C GLY A 266 -8.36 -7.55 -8.41
N VAL A 267 -7.70 -8.04 -7.35
CA VAL A 267 -7.91 -9.41 -6.85
C VAL A 267 -9.33 -9.60 -6.30
N SER A 268 -9.92 -10.75 -6.60
CA SER A 268 -11.23 -11.20 -6.09
C SER A 268 -11.04 -12.42 -5.17
N TYR A 269 -12.08 -12.80 -4.42
CA TYR A 269 -12.00 -13.98 -3.54
C TYR A 269 -11.62 -15.26 -4.29
N SER A 270 -12.16 -15.46 -5.50
CA SER A 270 -11.87 -16.65 -6.31
C SER A 270 -10.42 -16.70 -6.80
N ALA A 271 -9.82 -15.55 -7.12
CA ALA A 271 -8.43 -15.49 -7.56
C ALA A 271 -7.46 -15.93 -6.44
N VAL A 272 -7.78 -15.64 -5.18
CA VAL A 272 -6.93 -16.04 -4.04
C VAL A 272 -6.83 -17.55 -3.92
N ALA A 273 -7.95 -18.26 -4.07
CA ALA A 273 -7.99 -19.72 -4.05
C ALA A 273 -7.14 -20.35 -5.19
N ALA A 274 -6.91 -19.62 -6.28
CA ALA A 274 -6.10 -20.06 -7.42
C ALA A 274 -4.58 -19.82 -7.24
N GLY A 275 -4.12 -19.36 -6.08
CA GLY A 275 -2.68 -19.19 -5.79
C GLY A 275 -2.12 -17.79 -6.05
N THR A 276 -2.98 -16.78 -6.17
CA THR A 276 -2.60 -15.37 -6.41
C THR A 276 -1.54 -14.81 -5.45
N PHE A 277 -1.51 -15.29 -4.20
CA PHE A 277 -0.56 -14.85 -3.17
C PHE A 277 0.50 -15.91 -2.85
N ALA A 278 0.74 -16.89 -3.73
CA ALA A 278 1.59 -18.04 -3.42
C ALA A 278 3.02 -17.66 -3.03
N ILE A 279 3.63 -16.73 -3.76
CA ILE A 279 5.03 -16.32 -3.54
C ILE A 279 5.12 -15.47 -2.28
N ARG A 280 4.25 -14.47 -2.12
CA ARG A 280 4.10 -13.70 -0.87
C ARG A 280 3.85 -14.57 0.35
N LYS A 281 2.98 -15.60 0.22
CA LYS A 281 2.70 -16.56 1.31
C LYS A 281 3.94 -17.36 1.66
N GLN A 282 4.68 -17.87 0.67
CA GLN A 282 5.91 -18.61 0.92
C GLN A 282 6.98 -17.72 1.56
N MET A 283 7.15 -16.48 1.09
CA MET A 283 8.03 -15.48 1.71
C MET A 283 7.72 -15.27 3.20
N MET A 284 6.43 -15.19 3.57
CA MET A 284 6.00 -15.06 4.97
C MET A 284 6.20 -16.34 5.78
N ALA A 285 5.98 -17.50 5.17
CA ALA A 285 6.18 -18.80 5.81
C ALA A 285 7.63 -19.00 6.22
N ASP A 286 8.58 -18.59 5.38
CA ASP A 286 10.02 -18.67 5.62
C ASP A 286 10.49 -17.90 6.86
N VAL A 287 9.70 -16.91 7.32
CA VAL A 287 9.98 -16.09 8.50
C VAL A 287 8.96 -16.34 9.63
N GLY A 288 8.17 -17.42 9.54
CA GLY A 288 7.29 -17.89 10.62
C GLY A 288 6.01 -17.09 10.85
N TYR A 289 5.49 -16.39 9.83
CA TYR A 289 4.29 -15.54 9.93
C TYR A 289 4.34 -14.51 11.08
N PRO A 290 5.21 -13.48 10.96
CA PRO A 290 5.61 -12.56 12.03
C PRO A 290 4.59 -11.44 12.32
N PHE A 291 3.29 -11.75 12.27
CA PHE A 291 2.19 -10.80 12.49
C PHE A 291 1.24 -11.27 13.60
N THR A 292 0.55 -10.32 14.21
CA THR A 292 -0.40 -10.56 15.31
C THR A 292 -1.83 -10.74 14.84
N ALA A 293 -2.18 -10.18 13.68
CA ALA A 293 -3.51 -10.24 13.08
C ALA A 293 -3.42 -10.07 11.56
N ILE A 294 -4.49 -10.45 10.85
CA ILE A 294 -4.67 -10.18 9.42
C ILE A 294 -5.82 -9.19 9.28
N ILE A 295 -5.56 -8.02 8.73
CA ILE A 295 -6.58 -7.08 8.28
C ILE A 295 -6.87 -7.38 6.81
N SER A 296 -8.12 -7.72 6.51
CA SER A 296 -8.62 -7.96 5.17
C SER A 296 -9.49 -6.79 4.71
N ALA A 297 -9.11 -6.17 3.59
CA ALA A 297 -9.93 -5.20 2.86
C ALA A 297 -10.15 -5.70 1.43
N MET A 298 -11.06 -6.68 1.34
CA MET A 298 -11.43 -7.43 0.14
C MET A 298 -12.95 -7.51 0.01
N GLY A 299 -13.43 -7.65 -1.23
CA GLY A 299 -14.84 -7.90 -1.54
C GLY A 299 -15.36 -7.07 -2.73
N THR A 300 -14.70 -5.94 -3.02
CA THR A 300 -15.10 -4.99 -4.08
C THR A 300 -15.19 -5.64 -5.45
N ASN A 301 -14.25 -6.54 -5.73
CA ASN A 301 -14.11 -7.23 -7.02
C ASN A 301 -14.99 -8.49 -7.13
N ALA A 302 -15.79 -8.81 -6.11
CA ALA A 302 -16.75 -9.91 -6.18
C ALA A 302 -17.99 -9.56 -7.04
N GLY A 303 -18.21 -8.27 -7.35
CA GLY A 303 -19.30 -7.82 -8.21
C GLY A 303 -20.62 -7.54 -7.49
N GLY A 304 -20.70 -7.76 -6.18
CA GLY A 304 -21.86 -7.41 -5.34
C GLY A 304 -21.94 -8.27 -4.08
N ALA A 305 -22.91 -7.98 -3.22
CA ALA A 305 -23.06 -8.64 -1.91
C ALA A 305 -23.12 -10.17 -1.96
N VAL A 306 -23.95 -10.74 -2.85
CA VAL A 306 -24.15 -12.20 -2.95
C VAL A 306 -22.85 -12.94 -3.24
N SER A 307 -22.12 -12.48 -4.26
CA SER A 307 -20.82 -13.05 -4.64
C SER A 307 -19.75 -12.85 -3.56
N ALA A 308 -19.78 -11.71 -2.85
CA ALA A 308 -18.85 -11.45 -1.76
C ALA A 308 -19.08 -12.42 -0.59
N ILE A 309 -20.33 -12.62 -0.18
CA ILE A 309 -20.72 -13.57 0.87
C ILE A 309 -20.33 -15.00 0.48
N ALA A 310 -20.61 -15.41 -0.76
CA ALA A 310 -20.27 -16.75 -1.23
C ALA A 310 -18.75 -16.98 -1.37
N GLY A 311 -18.00 -15.93 -1.74
CA GLY A 311 -16.56 -15.99 -1.93
C GLY A 311 -15.75 -15.91 -0.64
N TRP A 312 -16.30 -15.34 0.43
CA TRP A 312 -15.57 -15.14 1.68
C TRP A 312 -15.12 -16.46 2.34
N PRO A 313 -15.97 -17.48 2.57
CA PRO A 313 -15.59 -18.68 3.32
C PRO A 313 -14.28 -19.36 2.85
N PRO A 314 -14.09 -19.68 1.56
CA PRO A 314 -12.82 -20.25 1.10
C PRO A 314 -11.64 -19.28 1.24
N PHE A 315 -11.87 -17.97 1.14
CA PHE A 315 -10.85 -16.96 1.35
C PHE A 315 -10.43 -16.85 2.83
N GLY A 316 -11.37 -16.86 3.76
CA GLY A 316 -11.07 -16.88 5.19
C GLY A 316 -10.29 -18.12 5.61
N ALA A 317 -10.70 -19.29 5.11
CA ALA A 317 -9.94 -20.53 5.31
C ALA A 317 -8.51 -20.39 4.78
N PHE A 318 -8.33 -19.79 3.59
CA PHE A 318 -6.99 -19.48 3.06
C PHE A 318 -6.20 -18.55 3.99
N LEU A 319 -6.79 -17.47 4.50
CA LEU A 319 -6.12 -16.56 5.43
C LEU A 319 -5.68 -17.28 6.72
N LYS A 320 -6.48 -18.21 7.24
CA LYS A 320 -6.07 -19.04 8.40
C LYS A 320 -4.84 -19.91 8.13
N THR A 321 -4.57 -20.27 6.87
CA THR A 321 -3.32 -20.96 6.51
C THR A 321 -2.07 -20.07 6.65
N MET A 322 -2.22 -18.76 6.79
CA MET A 322 -1.14 -17.82 7.05
C MET A 322 -0.89 -17.67 8.56
N GLY A 323 -0.50 -18.79 9.20
CA GLY A 323 -0.12 -18.78 10.62
C GLY A 323 -1.26 -18.70 11.63
N ASN A 324 -2.50 -19.03 11.22
CA ASN A 324 -3.71 -19.12 12.07
C ASN A 324 -3.94 -17.89 12.97
N LYS A 325 -3.74 -16.69 12.42
CA LYS A 325 -3.93 -15.45 13.17
C LYS A 325 -5.40 -15.01 13.20
N PRO A 326 -5.79 -14.14 14.14
CA PRO A 326 -7.08 -13.47 14.09
C PRO A 326 -7.25 -12.70 12.77
N ILE A 327 -8.40 -12.85 12.13
CA ILE A 327 -8.80 -12.19 10.89
C ILE A 327 -9.77 -11.06 11.22
N ILE A 328 -9.48 -9.89 10.68
CA ILE A 328 -10.24 -8.67 10.85
C ILE A 328 -10.67 -8.20 9.47
N GLN A 329 -11.96 -8.22 9.16
CA GLN A 329 -12.47 -7.74 7.87
C GLN A 329 -12.95 -6.29 8.00
N THR A 330 -12.54 -5.40 7.09
CA THR A 330 -13.19 -4.08 6.99
C THR A 330 -14.56 -4.23 6.35
N THR A 331 -15.55 -3.46 6.78
CA THR A 331 -16.78 -3.31 5.97
C THR A 331 -16.41 -2.74 4.60
N MET A 332 -17.21 -3.09 3.59
CA MET A 332 -17.02 -2.61 2.23
C MET A 332 -17.38 -1.14 2.12
N LEU A 333 -16.52 -0.42 1.41
CA LEU A 333 -16.77 0.96 1.02
C LEU A 333 -17.83 1.00 -0.09
N ALA A 334 -18.41 2.18 -0.28
CA ALA A 334 -19.24 2.45 -1.44
C ALA A 334 -18.51 2.08 -2.75
N LYS A 335 -19.27 1.54 -3.71
CA LYS A 335 -18.79 1.30 -5.06
C LYS A 335 -19.82 1.81 -6.05
N SER A 336 -19.35 2.51 -7.07
CA SER A 336 -20.18 2.98 -8.14
C SER A 336 -19.51 2.78 -9.51
N THR A 337 -20.31 2.48 -10.54
CA THR A 337 -19.85 2.08 -11.87
C THR A 337 -19.93 3.18 -12.93
N ALA A 338 -20.68 4.25 -12.65
CA ALA A 338 -20.85 5.35 -13.59
C ALA A 338 -21.05 6.67 -12.86
N LYS A 339 -20.56 7.73 -13.49
CA LYS A 339 -20.83 9.13 -13.14
C LYS A 339 -21.49 9.82 -14.33
N VAL A 340 -22.36 10.80 -14.08
CA VAL A 340 -22.88 11.64 -15.16
C VAL A 340 -21.75 12.50 -15.73
N ALA A 341 -21.64 12.54 -17.06
CA ALA A 341 -20.64 13.34 -17.77
C ALA A 341 -20.73 14.81 -17.35
N ASN A 342 -19.58 15.47 -17.16
CA ASN A 342 -19.46 16.89 -16.78
C ASN A 342 -19.99 17.30 -15.39
N LEU A 343 -20.51 16.35 -14.60
CA LEU A 343 -20.91 16.59 -13.21
C LEU A 343 -19.97 15.90 -12.21
N GLY A 344 -19.32 14.80 -12.59
CA GLY A 344 -18.51 14.05 -11.62
C GLY A 344 -19.38 13.46 -10.51
N TRP A 345 -18.81 13.28 -9.32
CA TRP A 345 -19.51 12.75 -8.14
C TRP A 345 -19.99 13.88 -7.21
N THR A 346 -20.62 14.91 -7.79
CA THR A 346 -21.05 16.12 -7.05
C THR A 346 -22.42 16.02 -6.42
N THR A 347 -23.20 14.99 -6.74
CA THR A 347 -24.52 14.70 -6.13
C THR A 347 -24.68 13.19 -5.95
N LEU A 348 -25.67 12.78 -5.17
CA LEU A 348 -26.01 11.37 -5.01
C LEU A 348 -26.66 10.78 -6.27
N ASP A 349 -27.50 11.56 -6.95
CA ASP A 349 -28.20 11.14 -8.17
C ASP A 349 -27.24 10.84 -9.34
N ASN A 350 -26.02 11.40 -9.28
CA ASN A 350 -25.00 11.19 -10.29
C ASN A 350 -24.20 9.89 -10.09
N GLN A 351 -24.59 9.03 -9.16
CA GLN A 351 -23.87 7.80 -8.82
C GLN A 351 -24.72 6.56 -9.07
N VAL A 352 -24.16 5.56 -9.77
CA VAL A 352 -24.80 4.24 -9.95
C VAL A 352 -24.19 3.24 -8.96
N ARG A 353 -24.87 2.96 -7.85
CA ARG A 353 -24.34 2.09 -6.78
C ARG A 353 -24.23 0.62 -7.18
N ILE A 354 -23.24 -0.07 -6.60
CA ILE A 354 -23.22 -1.52 -6.42
C ILE A 354 -23.51 -1.80 -4.95
N ASP A 355 -24.54 -2.61 -4.69
CA ASP A 355 -25.00 -2.89 -3.34
C ASP A 355 -24.12 -3.94 -2.62
N PHE A 356 -23.58 -3.51 -1.48
CA PHE A 356 -22.83 -4.34 -0.53
C PHE A 356 -23.46 -4.36 0.88
N ALA A 357 -24.66 -3.78 1.07
CA ALA A 357 -25.30 -3.65 2.38
C ALA A 357 -25.47 -5.00 3.09
N ALA A 358 -25.98 -6.01 2.37
CA ALA A 358 -26.13 -7.36 2.93
C ALA A 358 -24.78 -7.99 3.33
N TYR A 359 -23.72 -7.70 2.57
CA TYR A 359 -22.37 -8.19 2.90
C TYR A 359 -21.78 -7.44 4.12
N ASN A 360 -22.00 -6.13 4.23
CA ASN A 360 -21.63 -5.36 5.42
C ASN A 360 -22.35 -5.84 6.68
N GLN A 361 -23.65 -6.14 6.58
CA GLN A 361 -24.40 -6.76 7.68
C GLN A 361 -23.85 -8.14 8.05
N TRP A 362 -23.51 -8.97 7.06
CA TRP A 362 -22.87 -10.27 7.26
C TRP A 362 -21.51 -10.16 7.97
N ILE A 363 -20.69 -9.15 7.63
CA ILE A 363 -19.42 -8.84 8.31
C ILE A 363 -19.67 -8.44 9.77
N ARG A 364 -20.60 -7.51 10.01
CA ARG A 364 -20.92 -7.02 11.37
C ARG A 364 -21.48 -8.12 12.26
N ALA A 365 -22.28 -9.03 11.69
CA ALA A 365 -22.79 -10.22 12.35
C ALA A 365 -21.74 -11.30 12.57
N LYS A 366 -20.55 -11.17 11.95
CA LYS A 366 -19.45 -12.16 11.97
C LYS A 366 -19.96 -13.56 11.60
N SER A 367 -20.68 -13.63 10.48
CA SER A 367 -21.42 -14.84 10.09
C SER A 367 -20.55 -16.01 9.60
N ASP A 368 -19.23 -15.86 9.50
CA ASP A 368 -18.28 -16.96 9.24
C ASP A 368 -17.39 -17.23 10.44
N ALA A 369 -17.13 -18.51 10.73
CA ALA A 369 -16.31 -18.95 11.86
C ALA A 369 -14.84 -18.51 11.77
N ASN A 370 -14.32 -18.22 10.58
CA ASN A 370 -12.95 -17.74 10.41
C ASN A 370 -12.82 -16.22 10.60
N LEU A 371 -13.95 -15.47 10.70
CA LEU A 371 -13.95 -14.03 10.88
C LEU A 371 -14.00 -13.68 12.38
N ASP A 372 -12.88 -13.24 12.95
CA ASP A 372 -12.78 -12.95 14.38
C ASP A 372 -13.36 -11.56 14.74
N HIS A 373 -13.01 -10.53 13.96
CA HIS A 373 -13.39 -9.14 14.21
C HIS A 373 -13.67 -8.37 12.92
N TYR A 374 -14.20 -7.16 13.05
CA TYR A 374 -14.36 -6.24 11.93
C TYR A 374 -13.95 -4.81 12.30
N ILE A 375 -13.71 -4.00 11.29
CA ILE A 375 -13.60 -2.55 11.40
C ILE A 375 -14.66 -1.93 10.50
N ASP A 376 -15.58 -1.16 11.07
CA ASP A 376 -16.61 -0.51 10.28
C ASP A 376 -16.09 0.80 9.67
N MET A 377 -16.03 0.82 8.34
CA MET A 377 -15.57 1.93 7.54
C MET A 377 -16.73 2.72 6.91
N VAL A 378 -17.94 2.16 6.88
CA VAL A 378 -19.06 2.68 6.05
C VAL A 378 -19.39 4.12 6.39
N GLY A 379 -19.52 4.44 7.69
CA GLY A 379 -19.86 5.78 8.15
C GLY A 379 -18.82 6.86 7.85
N GLN A 380 -17.61 6.51 7.38
CA GLN A 380 -16.57 7.47 6.99
C GLN A 380 -16.59 7.81 5.49
N PHE A 381 -17.14 6.93 4.66
CA PHE A 381 -17.03 7.01 3.21
C PHE A 381 -18.37 7.11 2.49
N GLU A 382 -19.43 6.58 3.10
CA GLU A 382 -20.76 6.57 2.50
C GLU A 382 -21.59 7.79 2.89
N SER A 383 -22.52 8.19 2.01
CA SER A 383 -23.42 9.31 2.26
C SER A 383 -24.42 9.03 3.40
N ALA A 384 -24.78 7.77 3.56
CA ALA A 384 -25.51 7.23 4.70
C ALA A 384 -25.08 5.77 4.91
N ASN A 385 -25.30 5.23 6.11
CA ASN A 385 -24.92 3.86 6.43
C ASN A 385 -25.53 2.85 5.45
N ASP A 386 -24.65 2.09 4.78
CA ASP A 386 -24.97 1.04 3.80
C ASP A 386 -25.81 1.55 2.60
N SER A 387 -25.69 2.84 2.28
CA SER A 387 -26.29 3.43 1.07
C SER A 387 -25.67 2.88 -0.22
N GLY A 388 -24.41 2.45 -0.17
CA GLY A 388 -23.59 2.08 -1.32
C GLY A 388 -23.15 3.27 -2.17
N LEU A 389 -23.33 4.51 -1.68
CA LEU A 389 -23.06 5.75 -2.38
C LEU A 389 -21.97 6.54 -1.68
N TRP A 390 -21.02 7.09 -2.43
CA TRP A 390 -19.97 7.93 -1.86
C TRP A 390 -20.56 9.20 -1.26
N ALA A 391 -20.08 9.57 -0.07
CA ALA A 391 -20.38 10.86 0.53
C ALA A 391 -20.00 12.00 -0.43
N VAL A 392 -20.89 12.97 -0.55
CA VAL A 392 -20.68 14.18 -1.37
C VAL A 392 -20.10 15.27 -0.47
N PRO A 393 -18.96 15.87 -0.83
CA PRO A 393 -18.39 16.97 -0.06
C PRO A 393 -19.32 18.19 -0.03
N SER A 394 -19.36 18.90 1.11
CA SER A 394 -20.24 20.05 1.30
C SER A 394 -19.64 21.42 0.92
N PHE A 395 -18.34 21.47 0.58
CA PHE A 395 -17.67 22.74 0.33
C PHE A 395 -18.07 23.35 -1.02
N ALA A 396 -18.58 24.58 -0.97
CA ALA A 396 -18.86 25.41 -2.15
C ALA A 396 -18.53 26.88 -1.86
N THR A 397 -18.01 27.58 -2.87
CA THR A 397 -17.64 29.00 -2.80
C THR A 397 -17.62 29.62 -4.21
N LEU A 398 -17.10 30.84 -4.32
CA LEU A 398 -16.88 31.54 -5.59
C LEU A 398 -15.41 31.94 -5.72
N LEU A 399 -14.94 32.05 -6.96
CA LEU A 399 -13.70 32.76 -7.26
C LEU A 399 -13.80 34.21 -6.75
N ALA A 400 -12.80 34.65 -6.01
CA ALA A 400 -12.69 36.03 -5.54
C ALA A 400 -12.00 36.95 -6.56
N ALA A 401 -11.22 36.38 -7.48
CA ALA A 401 -10.56 37.07 -8.58
C ALA A 401 -10.56 36.18 -9.82
N ASP A 402 -10.29 36.78 -10.98
CA ASP A 402 -10.13 36.03 -12.22
C ASP A 402 -9.03 34.98 -12.08
N PHE A 403 -9.31 33.78 -12.58
CA PHE A 403 -8.32 32.74 -12.74
C PHE A 403 -7.78 32.75 -14.17
N VAL A 404 -6.46 32.90 -14.28
CA VAL A 404 -5.74 32.76 -15.53
C VAL A 404 -5.37 31.30 -15.75
N SER A 405 -5.66 30.78 -16.95
CA SER A 405 -5.30 29.42 -17.38
C SER A 405 -3.85 29.07 -17.02
N GLY A 406 -3.66 27.96 -16.31
CA GLY A 406 -2.33 27.45 -15.95
C GLY A 406 -1.71 28.10 -14.70
N SER A 407 -2.43 28.97 -14.00
CA SER A 407 -2.03 29.41 -12.66
C SER A 407 -2.13 28.24 -11.66
N LYS A 408 -1.14 28.12 -10.78
CA LYS A 408 -1.20 27.21 -9.62
C LYS A 408 -1.98 27.81 -8.44
N VAL A 409 -2.35 29.07 -8.54
CA VAL A 409 -2.94 29.85 -7.46
C VAL A 409 -4.36 30.22 -7.83
N LEU A 410 -5.28 29.92 -6.92
CA LEU A 410 -6.67 30.37 -6.93
C LEU A 410 -6.89 31.40 -5.83
N SER A 411 -7.75 32.37 -6.08
CA SER A 411 -8.28 33.24 -5.04
C SER A 411 -9.75 32.87 -4.79
N LEU A 412 -10.08 32.42 -3.58
CA LEU A 412 -11.43 31.96 -3.21
C LEU A 412 -12.04 32.82 -2.10
N LYS A 413 -13.36 33.01 -2.14
CA LYS A 413 -14.09 33.77 -1.10
C LYS A 413 -14.15 33.03 0.25
N ALA A 414 -14.04 31.71 0.25
CA ALA A 414 -13.99 30.88 1.45
C ALA A 414 -12.78 29.94 1.39
N ALA A 415 -12.24 29.60 2.56
CA ALA A 415 -11.12 28.66 2.68
C ALA A 415 -11.59 27.24 2.35
N PRO A 416 -11.07 26.59 1.29
CA PRO A 416 -11.32 25.19 1.05
C PRO A 416 -10.56 24.33 2.07
N PRO A 417 -11.00 23.09 2.32
CA PRO A 417 -10.20 22.12 3.04
C PRO A 417 -8.90 21.82 2.27
N VAL A 418 -7.80 21.59 3.00
CA VAL A 418 -6.57 21.03 2.41
C VAL A 418 -6.88 19.63 1.84
N HIS A 419 -6.24 19.29 0.71
CA HIS A 419 -6.47 18.07 -0.06
C HIS A 419 -7.86 17.92 -0.71
N ALA A 420 -8.72 18.93 -0.62
CA ALA A 420 -9.95 18.98 -1.41
C ALA A 420 -9.63 18.99 -2.90
N THR A 421 -10.39 18.24 -3.71
CA THR A 421 -10.32 18.37 -5.17
C THR A 421 -11.37 19.35 -5.63
N LEU A 422 -10.95 20.42 -6.28
CA LEU A 422 -11.83 21.50 -6.69
C LEU A 422 -12.22 21.40 -8.15
N VAL A 423 -13.46 21.75 -8.44
CA VAL A 423 -14.01 21.97 -9.78
C VAL A 423 -14.57 23.38 -9.89
N LEU A 424 -14.40 23.97 -11.07
CA LEU A 424 -14.99 25.26 -11.43
C LEU A 424 -16.13 25.06 -12.42
N ALA A 425 -17.18 25.87 -12.30
CA ALA A 425 -18.33 25.88 -13.20
C ALA A 425 -18.96 24.49 -13.40
N ALA A 426 -19.12 23.73 -12.30
CA ALA A 426 -19.69 22.40 -12.36
C ALA A 426 -21.10 22.38 -12.98
N GLY A 427 -21.37 21.37 -13.81
CA GLY A 427 -22.64 21.26 -14.55
C GLY A 427 -22.73 22.13 -15.80
N THR A 428 -21.65 22.82 -16.18
CA THR A 428 -21.57 23.55 -17.46
C THR A 428 -20.72 22.78 -18.47
N ALA A 429 -20.83 23.13 -19.76
CA ALA A 429 -19.96 22.60 -20.81
C ALA A 429 -18.45 22.92 -20.58
N ASN A 430 -18.16 23.93 -19.76
CA ASN A 430 -16.81 24.35 -19.39
C ASN A 430 -16.29 23.66 -18.11
N TYR A 431 -16.96 22.61 -17.64
CA TYR A 431 -16.52 21.81 -16.49
C TYR A 431 -15.13 21.22 -16.71
N LYS A 432 -14.22 21.47 -15.77
CA LYS A 432 -12.93 20.76 -15.67
C LYS A 432 -12.57 20.52 -14.20
N ASN A 433 -12.10 19.31 -13.90
CA ASN A 433 -11.39 19.03 -12.64
C ASN A 433 -10.16 19.92 -12.59
N PHE A 434 -10.03 20.73 -11.56
CA PHE A 434 -9.16 21.89 -11.66
C PHE A 434 -7.89 21.78 -10.82
N GLY A 435 -7.90 21.01 -9.74
CA GLY A 435 -6.70 20.71 -8.96
C GLY A 435 -7.02 20.24 -7.54
N VAL A 436 -5.98 19.76 -6.84
CA VAL A 436 -6.03 19.39 -5.42
C VAL A 436 -5.45 20.52 -4.59
N VAL A 437 -6.14 20.93 -3.53
CA VAL A 437 -5.67 21.97 -2.60
C VAL A 437 -4.42 21.51 -1.85
N GLU A 438 -3.33 22.26 -2.00
CA GLU A 438 -2.06 22.03 -1.30
C GLU A 438 -1.95 22.87 -0.05
N SER A 439 -2.28 24.15 -0.14
CA SER A 439 -2.26 25.06 1.00
C SER A 439 -3.28 26.17 0.83
N VAL A 440 -3.70 26.73 1.96
CA VAL A 440 -4.65 27.84 2.03
C VAL A 440 -4.08 28.88 2.98
N THR A 441 -4.00 30.13 2.53
CA THR A 441 -3.45 31.24 3.31
C THR A 441 -4.31 32.49 3.19
N GLY A 442 -4.14 33.42 4.12
CA GLY A 442 -4.89 34.69 4.20
C GLY A 442 -6.12 34.61 5.09
N ALA A 443 -6.75 35.77 5.30
CA ALA A 443 -7.97 35.94 6.11
C ALA A 443 -9.21 36.28 5.25
N GLY A 444 -9.12 36.10 3.93
CA GLY A 444 -10.16 36.44 2.96
C GLY A 444 -9.83 37.71 2.14
N PRO A 445 -9.88 37.65 0.79
CA PRO A 445 -9.99 36.44 -0.02
C PRO A 445 -8.80 35.50 0.21
N TYR A 446 -9.06 34.20 0.20
CA TYR A 446 -8.06 33.18 0.49
C TYR A 446 -7.20 32.90 -0.73
N THR A 447 -5.89 32.83 -0.54
CA THR A 447 -4.95 32.36 -1.55
C THR A 447 -4.79 30.86 -1.40
N VAL A 448 -5.19 30.13 -2.44
CA VAL A 448 -5.26 28.67 -2.47
C VAL A 448 -4.23 28.17 -3.48
N GLN A 449 -3.22 27.47 -2.98
CA GLN A 449 -2.23 26.81 -3.82
C GLN A 449 -2.79 25.45 -4.29
N LEU A 450 -2.70 25.18 -5.58
CA LEU A 450 -3.16 23.94 -6.20
C LEU A 450 -2.02 23.07 -6.70
N ARG A 451 -2.26 21.76 -6.66
CA ARG A 451 -1.50 20.73 -7.34
C ARG A 451 -2.31 20.06 -8.45
N ASN A 452 -1.62 19.54 -9.46
CA ASN A 452 -2.21 18.92 -10.66
C ASN A 452 -3.29 19.78 -11.33
N TYR A 453 -3.00 21.08 -11.48
CA TYR A 453 -3.96 22.02 -12.02
C TYR A 453 -4.11 21.88 -13.53
N VAL A 454 -5.31 22.13 -14.03
CA VAL A 454 -5.60 21.98 -15.46
C VAL A 454 -5.29 23.28 -16.22
N THR A 455 -4.67 23.13 -17.38
CA THR A 455 -4.38 24.21 -18.34
C THR A 455 -5.47 24.29 -19.41
N GLY A 456 -5.62 25.45 -20.05
CA GLY A 456 -6.44 25.64 -21.24
C GLY A 456 -7.85 26.20 -21.01
N THR A 457 -8.16 26.73 -19.83
CA THR A 457 -9.43 27.47 -19.58
C THR A 457 -9.21 28.52 -18.49
N ALA A 458 -9.63 29.76 -18.77
CA ALA A 458 -9.66 30.86 -17.80
C ALA A 458 -11.09 31.03 -17.25
N TYR A 459 -11.21 31.50 -16.02
CA TYR A 459 -12.51 31.71 -15.36
C TYR A 459 -12.55 33.08 -14.72
N LEU A 460 -13.71 33.74 -14.78
CA LEU A 460 -13.90 35.08 -14.21
C LEU A 460 -14.18 34.99 -12.70
N ALA A 461 -13.88 36.08 -11.98
CA ALA A 461 -14.33 36.27 -10.61
C ALA A 461 -15.84 36.04 -10.51
N GLY A 462 -16.28 35.42 -9.41
CA GLY A 462 -17.67 35.00 -9.24
C GLY A 462 -18.01 33.64 -9.87
N THR A 463 -17.10 32.99 -10.59
CA THR A 463 -17.30 31.59 -11.03
C THR A 463 -17.48 30.67 -9.82
N SER A 464 -18.44 29.75 -9.89
CA SER A 464 -18.65 28.74 -8.84
C SER A 464 -17.45 27.82 -8.71
N CYS A 465 -17.03 27.59 -7.48
CA CYS A 465 -15.99 26.66 -7.11
C CYS A 465 -16.55 25.72 -6.05
N GLN A 466 -16.50 24.43 -6.30
CA GLN A 466 -16.98 23.44 -5.34
C GLN A 466 -15.99 22.31 -5.22
N GLU A 467 -16.02 21.65 -4.07
CA GLU A 467 -15.32 20.40 -3.90
C GLU A 467 -16.09 19.27 -4.59
N VAL A 468 -15.35 18.36 -5.21
CA VAL A 468 -15.89 17.14 -5.78
C VAL A 468 -15.09 15.94 -5.28
N ASN A 469 -15.77 14.83 -5.09
CA ASN A 469 -15.10 13.57 -4.91
C ASN A 469 -14.68 13.05 -6.29
N THR A 470 -13.45 13.21 -6.74
CA THR A 470 -13.00 12.66 -8.05
C THR A 470 -12.61 11.17 -7.99
N THR A 471 -13.30 10.34 -7.18
CA THR A 471 -13.04 8.89 -7.19
C THR A 471 -13.23 8.33 -8.60
N ASP A 472 -12.68 7.15 -8.86
CA ASP A 472 -13.05 6.35 -10.03
C ASP A 472 -14.32 5.51 -9.78
N GLY A 473 -15.10 5.87 -8.75
CA GLY A 473 -16.25 5.11 -8.27
C GLY A 473 -15.87 3.92 -7.38
N VAL A 474 -14.58 3.56 -7.26
CA VAL A 474 -14.13 2.37 -6.54
C VAL A 474 -13.23 2.71 -5.35
N HIS A 475 -12.35 3.70 -5.50
CA HIS A 475 -11.33 4.00 -4.51
C HIS A 475 -11.56 5.32 -3.79
N PRO A 476 -11.28 5.40 -2.47
CA PRO A 476 -11.31 6.65 -1.75
C PRO A 476 -10.14 7.55 -2.19
N LEU A 477 -10.37 8.85 -2.32
CA LEU A 477 -9.30 9.83 -2.52
C LEU A 477 -8.52 10.06 -1.23
N THR A 478 -7.42 10.81 -1.35
CA THR A 478 -6.55 11.21 -0.24
C THR A 478 -7.32 11.80 0.93
N ARG A 479 -8.15 12.82 0.70
CA ARG A 479 -8.92 13.47 1.76
C ARG A 479 -9.82 12.48 2.50
N ASN A 480 -10.50 11.60 1.76
CA ASN A 480 -11.34 10.56 2.36
C ASN A 480 -10.49 9.53 3.11
N SER A 481 -9.26 9.27 2.67
CA SER A 481 -8.34 8.38 3.36
C SER A 481 -7.84 8.96 4.68
N GLU A 482 -7.77 10.29 4.80
CA GLU A 482 -7.45 11.01 6.05
C GLU A 482 -8.59 10.95 7.05
N THR A 483 -9.85 11.05 6.62
CA THR A 483 -11.00 10.85 7.51
C THR A 483 -11.17 9.37 7.86
N GLY A 484 -10.98 8.49 6.88
CA GLY A 484 -11.09 7.04 7.02
C GLY A 484 -10.07 6.38 7.95
N MET A 485 -9.06 7.11 8.45
CA MET A 485 -8.12 6.55 9.42
C MET A 485 -8.70 6.43 10.84
N ALA A 486 -9.76 7.18 11.17
CA ALA A 486 -10.30 7.23 12.52
C ALA A 486 -10.78 5.87 13.07
N PRO A 487 -11.52 5.03 12.32
CA PRO A 487 -11.87 3.67 12.77
C PRO A 487 -10.65 2.77 13.00
N ILE A 488 -9.58 2.95 12.24
CA ILE A 488 -8.33 2.18 12.38
C ILE A 488 -7.60 2.58 13.66
N ILE A 489 -7.53 3.88 13.94
CA ILE A 489 -6.99 4.41 15.19
C ILE A 489 -7.80 3.89 16.39
N ALA A 490 -9.13 3.88 16.29
CA ALA A 490 -9.99 3.32 17.32
C ALA A 490 -9.72 1.81 17.54
N ALA A 491 -9.60 1.02 16.47
CA ALA A 491 -9.27 -0.41 16.55
C ALA A 491 -7.87 -0.67 17.14
N LYS A 492 -6.90 0.21 16.87
CA LYS A 492 -5.57 0.19 17.49
C LYS A 492 -5.64 0.41 19.00
N ASN A 493 -6.49 1.33 19.44
CA ASN A 493 -6.60 1.73 20.85
C ASN A 493 -7.47 0.77 21.68
N SER A 494 -8.48 0.14 21.08
CA SER A 494 -9.39 -0.79 21.77
C SER A 494 -8.82 -2.18 22.01
N GLY A 495 -7.63 -2.48 21.47
CA GLY A 495 -7.01 -3.80 21.59
C GLY A 495 -7.48 -4.82 20.55
N VAL A 496 -8.37 -4.45 19.63
CA VAL A 496 -8.80 -5.32 18.50
C VAL A 496 -7.59 -5.80 17.68
N LEU A 497 -6.58 -4.96 17.49
CA LEU A 497 -5.34 -5.35 16.81
C LEU A 497 -4.35 -6.14 17.69
N ARG A 498 -4.54 -6.11 19.02
CA ARG A 498 -3.63 -6.69 20.03
C ARG A 498 -3.96 -8.14 20.41
N LEU A 499 -4.99 -8.72 19.80
CA LEU A 499 -5.47 -10.06 20.14
C LEU A 499 -4.38 -11.10 19.84
N THR A 500 -3.63 -11.48 20.86
CA THR A 500 -2.82 -12.69 20.80
C THR A 500 -3.78 -13.87 20.86
N SER A 501 -3.59 -14.87 19.99
CA SER A 501 -4.25 -16.16 20.11
C SER A 501 -4.18 -16.60 21.57
N ARG A 502 -5.32 -16.67 22.25
CA ARG A 502 -5.37 -17.39 23.53
C ARG A 502 -4.94 -18.81 23.18
N LEU A 503 -3.74 -19.20 23.60
CA LEU A 503 -3.35 -20.60 23.62
C LEU A 503 -4.30 -21.27 24.61
N THR A 504 -5.31 -21.96 24.08
CA THR A 504 -6.02 -23.03 24.77
C THR A 504 -5.44 -24.34 24.30
#